data_AF-A0A9E3X766-F1
#
_entry.id   AF-A0A9E3X766-F1
#
_cell.length_a   1.000
_cell.length_b   1.000
_cell.length_c   1.000
_cell.angle_alpha   90.00
_cell.angle_beta   90.00
_cell.angle_gamma   90.00
#
_symmetry.space_group_name_H-M   'P 1'
#
loop_
_entity.id
_entity.type
_entity.pdbx_description
1 polymer ?
#
loop_
_entity_poly.entity_id
_entity_poly.type
_entity_poly.pdbx_seq_one_letter_code
_entity_poly.pdbx_strand_id
1 'polypeptide(L)'
;LPVDSVSAYNVHSMVIEVPISRLKNGDDPVLGVWAATRRPSTTVIQALNTISTSNDYVQVSRLGMPLVNEVVIPLALKDAFNSIPPSTDAVLYTGGAGNQIRDLLQKSVEDPEIGNLLCTLYDVPLPGDTDDNCQTEFTAGTPRSGRGDIFDIFLTGMKLAAPFTINTANGPATLDAGFNVNQPAGGATPAEMIRINTDIKGDLCAPTPSRLGVLGGDACGFPNGRRLTDDVVEIELLAVAGAAYPVLDGRDSSFTFNSDLIPLLDDNIDRNDVPYYMNTQIDQAPSTFPYLAVAQSGQMHWHTNPYFSILLPMIRNANWVVEQYPVGAATSALMITLPLLYLVRRRTQKLTESDRQTIT
;
A
#
# COMPACT_ATOMS: atom_id res chain seq x y z
N LEU A 1 2.20 -13.85 12.92
CA LEU A 1 1.37 -12.64 13.10
C LEU A 1 1.99 -11.56 12.22
N PRO A 2 1.22 -10.92 11.34
CA PRO A 2 1.66 -9.73 10.62
C PRO A 2 2.16 -8.67 11.63
N VAL A 3 3.22 -7.96 11.25
CA VAL A 3 3.86 -6.96 12.12
C VAL A 3 3.58 -5.59 11.54
N ASP A 4 2.82 -4.78 12.27
CA ASP A 4 2.68 -3.36 11.94
C ASP A 4 4.00 -2.64 12.25
N SER A 5 4.81 -2.48 11.19
CA SER A 5 6.11 -1.82 11.28
C SER A 5 6.04 -0.30 11.45
N VAL A 6 4.86 0.29 11.25
CA VAL A 6 4.62 1.74 11.36
C VAL A 6 3.73 2.12 12.54
N SER A 7 3.27 1.14 13.33
CA SER A 7 2.50 1.39 14.55
C SER A 7 3.18 2.42 15.43
N ALA A 8 2.39 3.40 15.86
CA ALA A 8 2.79 4.50 16.71
C ALA A 8 3.85 5.44 16.11
N TYR A 9 4.14 5.35 14.82
CA TYR A 9 4.94 6.34 14.09
C TYR A 9 4.06 7.41 13.43
N ASN A 10 4.57 8.64 13.42
CA ASN A 10 3.93 9.71 12.65
C ASN A 10 4.24 9.54 11.16
N VAL A 11 3.19 9.54 10.34
CA VAL A 11 3.30 9.65 8.88
C VAL A 11 3.17 11.13 8.48
N HIS A 12 4.05 11.60 7.59
CA HIS A 12 3.91 12.94 7.03
C HIS A 12 2.85 12.93 5.92
N SER A 13 1.92 13.87 5.95
CA SER A 13 0.85 13.96 4.97
C SER A 13 0.64 15.39 4.50
N MET A 14 0.39 15.54 3.20
CA MET A 14 -0.06 16.78 2.60
C MET A 14 -1.47 16.55 2.06
N VAL A 15 -2.43 17.36 2.50
CA VAL A 15 -3.84 17.24 2.10
C VAL A 15 -4.28 18.53 1.43
N ILE A 16 -4.88 18.41 0.25
CA ILE A 16 -5.32 19.54 -0.58
C ILE A 16 -6.79 19.31 -0.95
N GLU A 17 -7.63 20.31 -0.69
CA GLU A 17 -9.01 20.33 -1.15
C GLU A 17 -9.09 21.07 -2.49
N VAL A 18 -9.65 20.42 -3.52
CA VAL A 18 -9.79 20.97 -4.87
C VAL A 18 -11.23 20.80 -5.35
N PRO A 19 -11.88 21.85 -5.88
CA PRO A 19 -13.19 21.71 -6.48
C PRO A 19 -13.16 20.77 -7.70
N ILE A 20 -14.05 19.76 -7.72
CA ILE A 20 -14.15 18.77 -8.81
C ILE A 20 -14.30 19.43 -10.19
N SER A 21 -15.03 20.56 -10.26
CA SER A 21 -15.23 21.31 -11.50
C SER A 21 -13.96 21.87 -12.13
N ARG A 22 -12.83 21.92 -11.39
CA ARG A 22 -11.53 22.31 -11.92
C ARG A 22 -10.68 21.13 -12.42
N LEU A 23 -11.11 19.90 -12.13
CA LEU A 23 -10.37 18.68 -12.46
C LEU A 23 -11.00 17.91 -13.63
N LYS A 24 -12.34 17.97 -13.80
CA LYS A 24 -13.02 17.30 -14.90
C LYS A 24 -12.59 17.86 -16.26
N ASN A 25 -12.37 16.96 -17.22
CA ASN A 25 -12.16 17.31 -18.62
C ASN A 25 -13.49 17.17 -19.38
N GLY A 26 -14.23 18.28 -19.51
CA GLY A 26 -15.57 18.24 -20.08
C GLY A 26 -16.52 17.37 -19.23
N ASP A 27 -17.18 16.42 -19.87
CA ASP A 27 -18.15 15.53 -19.23
C ASP A 27 -17.52 14.27 -18.62
N ASP A 28 -16.23 13.99 -18.85
CA ASP A 28 -15.56 12.81 -18.30
C ASP A 28 -15.49 12.91 -16.76
N PRO A 29 -16.16 12.01 -16.02
CA PRO A 29 -16.18 12.07 -14.57
C PRO A 29 -14.99 11.36 -13.93
N VAL A 30 -14.18 10.63 -14.71
CA VAL A 30 -13.08 9.83 -14.21
C VAL A 30 -11.78 10.63 -14.18
N LEU A 31 -11.16 10.66 -13.01
CA LEU A 31 -9.87 11.29 -12.78
C LEU A 31 -8.83 10.22 -12.43
N GLY A 32 -7.72 10.19 -13.17
CA GLY A 32 -6.57 9.34 -12.87
C GLY A 32 -5.50 10.11 -12.08
N VAL A 33 -4.94 9.48 -11.05
CA VAL A 33 -3.88 10.05 -10.22
C VAL A 33 -2.75 9.03 -10.05
N TRP A 34 -1.51 9.52 -10.06
CA TRP A 34 -0.34 8.77 -9.61
C TRP A 34 0.61 9.73 -8.90
N ALA A 35 1.40 9.19 -7.98
CA ALA A 35 2.52 9.88 -7.36
C ALA A 35 3.81 9.51 -8.09
N ALA A 36 4.75 10.45 -8.16
CA ALA A 36 6.07 10.21 -8.75
C ALA A 36 7.15 10.87 -7.89
N THR A 37 8.23 10.14 -7.62
CA THR A 37 9.45 10.71 -7.03
C THR A 37 10.41 11.07 -8.15
N ARG A 38 10.95 12.29 -8.11
CA ARG A 38 11.91 12.77 -9.10
C ARG A 38 13.23 13.20 -8.45
N ARG A 39 14.33 12.98 -9.15
CA ARG A 39 15.68 13.38 -8.73
C ARG A 39 16.40 14.14 -9.86
N PRO A 40 17.32 15.06 -9.55
CA PRO A 40 18.19 15.66 -10.56
C PRO A 40 18.93 14.60 -11.38
N SER A 41 18.99 14.80 -12.69
CA SER A 41 19.55 13.84 -13.65
C SER A 41 21.06 13.62 -13.48
N THR A 42 21.79 14.65 -13.04
CA THR A 42 23.22 14.53 -12.74
C THR A 42 23.53 15.05 -11.34
N THR A 43 24.44 14.34 -10.67
CA THR A 43 25.03 14.74 -9.38
C THR A 43 26.54 14.69 -9.55
N VAL A 44 27.21 15.84 -9.41
CA VAL A 44 28.67 15.94 -9.50
C VAL A 44 29.21 16.17 -8.09
N ILE A 45 30.04 15.25 -7.62
CA ILE A 45 30.78 15.38 -6.36
C ILE A 45 32.10 16.09 -6.67
N GLN A 46 32.28 17.27 -6.11
CA GLN A 46 33.48 18.10 -6.26
C GLN A 46 34.40 17.96 -5.04
N ALA A 47 35.57 18.61 -5.08
CA ALA A 47 36.49 18.64 -3.95
C ALA A 47 35.79 19.13 -2.66
N LEU A 48 36.27 18.62 -1.51
CA LEU A 48 35.71 18.92 -0.19
C LEU A 48 34.25 18.46 0.02
N ASN A 49 33.81 17.42 -0.71
CA ASN A 49 32.47 16.85 -0.60
C ASN A 49 31.34 17.82 -0.99
N THR A 50 31.65 18.79 -1.85
CA THR A 50 30.67 19.74 -2.38
C THR A 50 29.88 19.07 -3.50
N ILE A 51 28.55 19.11 -3.43
CA ILE A 51 27.67 18.46 -4.41
C ILE A 51 27.03 19.53 -5.30
N SER A 52 27.16 19.40 -6.62
CA SER A 52 26.40 20.20 -7.60
C SER A 52 25.49 19.31 -8.43
N THR A 53 24.21 19.67 -8.57
CA THR A 53 23.20 18.91 -9.32
C THR A 53 22.75 19.66 -10.58
N SER A 54 22.32 18.95 -11.63
CA SER A 54 21.63 19.58 -12.77
C SER A 54 20.21 20.02 -12.39
N ASN A 55 19.60 20.82 -13.27
CA ASN A 55 18.23 21.31 -13.09
C ASN A 55 17.15 20.34 -13.63
N ASP A 56 17.52 19.37 -14.45
CA ASP A 56 16.55 18.45 -15.06
C ASP A 56 16.22 17.32 -14.09
N TYR A 57 14.93 17.20 -13.74
CA TYR A 57 14.44 16.16 -12.84
C TYR A 57 13.94 14.95 -13.63
N VAL A 58 14.47 13.77 -13.32
CA VAL A 58 14.03 12.49 -13.87
C VAL A 58 13.22 11.72 -12.85
N GLN A 59 12.20 10.99 -13.30
CA GLN A 59 11.44 10.11 -12.43
C GLN A 59 12.28 8.89 -12.04
N VAL A 60 12.26 8.55 -10.76
CA VAL A 60 12.97 7.40 -10.21
C VAL A 60 12.04 6.41 -9.51
N SER A 61 10.79 6.82 -9.26
CA SER A 61 9.73 5.98 -8.73
C SER A 61 8.37 6.55 -9.07
N ARG A 62 7.38 5.67 -9.17
CA ARG A 62 5.97 6.02 -9.25
C ARG A 62 5.09 5.03 -8.50
N LEU A 63 3.90 5.49 -8.14
CA LEU A 63 2.87 4.67 -7.51
C LEU A 63 1.49 5.24 -7.84
N GLY A 64 0.59 4.41 -8.35
CA GLY A 64 -0.84 4.66 -8.49
C GLY A 64 -1.64 3.64 -7.68
N MET A 65 -1.77 2.42 -8.22
CA MET A 65 -2.38 1.26 -7.57
C MET A 65 -1.37 0.61 -6.61
N PRO A 66 -1.68 0.49 -5.30
CA PRO A 66 -0.70 0.10 -4.28
C PRO A 66 0.04 -1.22 -4.57
N LEU A 67 -0.66 -2.30 -4.94
CA LEU A 67 -0.03 -3.60 -5.16
C LEU A 67 0.79 -3.68 -6.45
N VAL A 68 0.51 -2.82 -7.45
CA VAL A 68 1.12 -2.98 -8.78
C VAL A 68 2.64 -2.84 -8.72
N ASN A 69 3.12 -1.72 -8.17
CA ASN A 69 4.57 -1.52 -8.02
C ASN A 69 5.18 -2.46 -6.96
N GLU A 70 4.42 -2.84 -5.93
CA GLU A 70 4.98 -3.57 -4.79
C GLU A 70 5.14 -5.07 -5.00
N VAL A 71 4.16 -5.73 -5.61
CA VAL A 71 4.13 -7.19 -5.72
C VAL A 71 3.86 -7.69 -7.14
N VAL A 72 3.04 -6.98 -7.93
CA VAL A 72 2.64 -7.42 -9.28
C VAL A 72 3.82 -7.31 -10.25
N ILE A 73 4.49 -6.16 -10.28
CA ILE A 73 5.62 -5.95 -11.18
C ILE A 73 6.86 -6.73 -10.68
N PRO A 74 7.48 -7.57 -11.52
CA PRO A 74 8.63 -8.37 -11.12
C PRO A 74 9.83 -7.48 -10.81
N LEU A 75 10.65 -7.92 -9.85
CA LEU A 75 11.82 -7.16 -9.38
C LEU A 75 12.76 -6.73 -10.52
N ALA A 76 12.95 -7.59 -11.52
CA ALA A 76 13.81 -7.32 -12.68
C ALA A 76 13.32 -6.13 -13.54
N LEU A 77 12.03 -5.81 -13.51
CA LEU A 77 11.42 -4.71 -14.25
C LEU A 77 11.09 -3.51 -13.37
N LYS A 78 11.26 -3.62 -12.05
CA LYS A 78 10.83 -2.59 -11.08
C LYS A 78 11.55 -1.26 -11.33
N ASP A 79 12.84 -1.26 -11.60
CA ASP A 79 13.59 -0.01 -11.90
C ASP A 79 13.11 0.66 -13.20
N ALA A 80 12.88 -0.14 -14.25
CA ALA A 80 12.38 0.35 -15.52
C ALA A 80 10.97 0.93 -15.37
N PHE A 81 10.07 0.18 -14.75
CA PHE A 81 8.69 0.59 -14.46
C PHE A 81 8.63 1.88 -13.65
N ASN A 82 9.50 2.00 -12.64
CA ASN A 82 9.59 3.18 -11.78
C ASN A 82 10.13 4.42 -12.51
N SER A 83 10.95 4.25 -13.55
CA SER A 83 11.56 5.34 -14.31
C SER A 83 10.64 6.01 -15.34
N ILE A 84 9.51 5.37 -15.69
CA ILE A 84 8.63 5.82 -16.78
C ILE A 84 7.29 6.37 -16.28
N PRO A 85 6.69 7.36 -16.96
CA PRO A 85 5.36 7.85 -16.62
C PRO A 85 4.27 6.85 -17.07
N PRO A 86 3.08 6.84 -16.42
CA PRO A 86 1.97 5.97 -16.81
C PRO A 86 1.50 6.15 -18.27
N SER A 87 1.76 7.31 -18.88
CA SER A 87 1.48 7.54 -20.32
C SER A 87 2.22 6.60 -21.26
N THR A 88 3.31 5.96 -20.79
CA THR A 88 4.11 5.02 -21.57
C THR A 88 3.63 3.58 -21.40
N ASP A 89 2.78 3.28 -20.41
CA ASP A 89 2.31 1.92 -20.10
C ASP A 89 1.63 1.29 -21.31
N ALA A 90 0.74 2.01 -21.98
CA ALA A 90 0.07 1.52 -23.17
C ALA A 90 1.05 1.01 -24.24
N VAL A 91 2.18 1.69 -24.44
CA VAL A 91 3.21 1.28 -25.42
C VAL A 91 3.90 -0.01 -24.96
N LEU A 92 4.11 -0.19 -23.66
CA LEU A 92 4.71 -1.40 -23.11
C LEU A 92 3.77 -2.61 -23.24
N TYR A 93 2.50 -2.44 -22.86
CA TYR A 93 1.50 -3.50 -22.91
C TYR A 93 1.04 -3.84 -24.35
N THR A 94 1.30 -2.96 -25.33
CA THR A 94 0.98 -3.23 -26.75
C THR A 94 2.18 -3.66 -27.60
N GLY A 95 3.38 -3.78 -27.01
CA GLY A 95 4.57 -4.31 -27.70
C GLY A 95 5.46 -3.28 -28.39
N GLY A 96 5.21 -1.98 -28.20
CA GLY A 96 6.06 -0.92 -28.76
C GLY A 96 7.50 -0.89 -28.19
N ALA A 97 7.73 -1.51 -27.03
CA ALA A 97 9.07 -1.72 -26.46
C ALA A 97 9.66 -3.12 -26.77
N GLY A 98 9.00 -3.91 -27.63
CA GLY A 98 9.39 -5.26 -27.98
C GLY A 98 8.54 -6.34 -27.29
N ASN A 99 8.39 -7.47 -27.98
CA ASN A 99 7.50 -8.56 -27.56
C ASN A 99 7.90 -9.16 -26.20
N GLN A 100 9.19 -9.28 -25.90
CA GLN A 100 9.66 -9.84 -24.63
C GLN A 100 9.21 -9.02 -23.43
N ILE A 101 9.33 -7.69 -23.50
CA ILE A 101 8.92 -6.79 -22.41
C ILE A 101 7.40 -6.82 -22.27
N ARG A 102 6.68 -6.78 -23.39
CA ARG A 102 5.22 -6.90 -23.41
C ARG A 102 4.74 -8.18 -22.73
N ASP A 103 5.30 -9.33 -23.12
CA ASP A 103 4.85 -10.62 -22.63
C ASP A 103 5.15 -10.78 -21.14
N LEU A 104 6.29 -10.27 -20.65
CA LEU A 104 6.62 -10.24 -19.22
C LEU A 104 5.67 -9.35 -18.42
N LEU A 105 5.36 -8.14 -18.91
CA LEU A 105 4.47 -7.22 -18.21
C LEU A 105 3.01 -7.68 -18.25
N GLN A 106 2.56 -8.16 -19.40
CA GLN A 106 1.24 -8.76 -19.54
C GLN A 106 1.11 -9.93 -18.57
N LYS A 107 2.09 -10.85 -18.53
CA LYS A 107 2.11 -11.95 -17.57
C LYS A 107 2.03 -11.43 -16.14
N SER A 108 2.84 -10.44 -15.79
CA SER A 108 2.90 -9.94 -14.41
C SER A 108 1.54 -9.45 -13.88
N VAL A 109 0.68 -8.93 -14.77
CA VAL A 109 -0.66 -8.45 -14.42
C VAL A 109 -1.73 -9.52 -14.59
N GLU A 110 -1.73 -10.26 -15.70
CA GLU A 110 -2.79 -11.22 -16.04
C GLU A 110 -2.60 -12.61 -15.43
N ASP A 111 -1.40 -12.91 -14.92
CA ASP A 111 -1.01 -14.14 -14.21
C ASP A 111 -0.01 -13.75 -13.09
N PRO A 112 -0.48 -13.01 -12.06
CA PRO A 112 0.40 -12.44 -11.04
C PRO A 112 1.01 -13.55 -10.18
N GLU A 113 2.31 -13.44 -9.89
CA GLU A 113 3.05 -14.45 -9.09
C GLU A 113 2.40 -14.69 -7.72
N ILE A 114 1.83 -13.66 -7.10
CA ILE A 114 1.09 -13.79 -5.84
C ILE A 114 -0.15 -14.69 -5.97
N GLY A 115 -0.87 -14.65 -7.09
CA GLY A 115 -2.00 -15.55 -7.34
C GLY A 115 -1.52 -17.01 -7.46
N ASN A 116 -0.44 -17.22 -8.19
CA ASN A 116 0.14 -18.55 -8.40
C ASN A 116 0.65 -19.16 -7.09
N LEU A 117 1.21 -18.33 -6.20
CA LEU A 117 1.60 -18.73 -4.85
C LEU A 117 0.40 -19.04 -3.96
N LEU A 118 -0.68 -18.26 -4.03
CA LEU A 118 -1.92 -18.54 -3.29
C LEU A 118 -2.52 -19.89 -3.70
N CYS A 119 -2.56 -20.19 -5.00
CA CYS A 119 -2.99 -21.49 -5.50
C CYS A 119 -2.06 -22.61 -5.06
N THR A 120 -0.75 -22.47 -5.28
CA THR A 120 0.22 -23.56 -5.03
C THR A 120 0.39 -23.88 -3.55
N LEU A 121 0.35 -22.86 -2.67
CA LEU A 121 0.67 -23.02 -1.24
C LEU A 121 -0.58 -23.17 -0.36
N TYR A 122 -1.72 -22.64 -0.80
CA TYR A 122 -2.94 -22.54 0.02
C TYR A 122 -4.19 -23.06 -0.68
N ASP A 123 -4.06 -23.69 -1.85
CA ASP A 123 -5.16 -24.26 -2.64
C ASP A 123 -6.26 -23.23 -2.96
N VAL A 124 -5.87 -21.94 -3.11
CA VAL A 124 -6.79 -20.87 -3.54
C VAL A 124 -7.05 -21.03 -5.04
N PRO A 125 -8.31 -21.25 -5.48
CA PRO A 125 -8.61 -21.40 -6.90
C PRO A 125 -8.22 -20.16 -7.70
N LEU A 126 -7.70 -20.35 -8.92
CA LEU A 126 -7.41 -19.27 -9.85
C LEU A 126 -8.42 -19.24 -10.99
N PRO A 127 -8.99 -18.07 -11.35
CA PRO A 127 -9.82 -17.95 -12.53
C PRO A 127 -9.01 -18.22 -13.80
N GLY A 128 -9.57 -19.01 -14.73
CA GLY A 128 -8.94 -19.29 -16.01
C GLY A 128 -7.65 -20.11 -15.91
N ASP A 129 -7.54 -21.00 -14.91
CA ASP A 129 -6.53 -22.05 -14.81
C ASP A 129 -7.19 -23.37 -15.22
N THR A 130 -7.15 -23.69 -16.51
CA THR A 130 -7.92 -24.79 -17.12
C THR A 130 -7.23 -26.14 -16.94
N ASP A 131 -5.91 -26.15 -16.75
CA ASP A 131 -5.11 -27.37 -16.58
C ASP A 131 -4.67 -27.63 -15.13
N ASP A 132 -5.22 -26.87 -14.17
CA ASP A 132 -4.98 -26.95 -12.73
C ASP A 132 -3.47 -26.86 -12.37
N ASN A 133 -2.72 -26.04 -13.09
CA ASN A 133 -1.27 -25.89 -12.89
C ASN A 133 -0.86 -24.69 -12.02
N CYS A 134 -1.85 -23.99 -11.44
CA CYS A 134 -1.71 -22.76 -10.68
C CYS A 134 -1.13 -21.59 -11.50
N GLN A 135 -1.54 -21.47 -12.76
CA GLN A 135 -1.23 -20.33 -13.63
C GLN A 135 -2.48 -20.01 -14.46
N THR A 136 -2.87 -18.73 -14.51
CA THR A 136 -3.96 -18.35 -15.41
C THR A 136 -3.49 -18.39 -16.86
N GLU A 137 -4.24 -19.06 -17.73
CA GLU A 137 -3.96 -19.02 -19.16
C GLU A 137 -4.25 -17.64 -19.75
N PHE A 138 -3.30 -17.11 -20.51
CA PHE A 138 -3.44 -15.88 -21.26
C PHE A 138 -2.81 -16.00 -22.65
N THR A 139 -3.26 -15.16 -23.56
CA THR A 139 -2.69 -15.05 -24.91
C THR A 139 -1.70 -13.90 -24.96
N ALA A 140 -0.42 -14.23 -25.04
CA ALA A 140 0.67 -13.25 -25.16
C ALA A 140 0.43 -12.30 -26.35
N GLY A 141 0.52 -11.00 -26.09
CA GLY A 141 0.25 -9.93 -27.05
C GLY A 141 -1.22 -9.56 -27.23
N THR A 142 -2.14 -10.20 -26.48
CA THR A 142 -3.56 -9.85 -26.44
C THR A 142 -3.91 -9.38 -25.03
N PRO A 143 -3.83 -8.07 -24.73
CA PRO A 143 -4.14 -7.55 -23.40
C PRO A 143 -5.54 -7.96 -22.95
N ARG A 144 -5.70 -8.17 -21.64
CA ARG A 144 -6.95 -8.61 -21.00
C ARG A 144 -7.42 -10.01 -21.43
N SER A 145 -6.53 -10.87 -21.93
CA SER A 145 -6.91 -12.21 -22.40
C SER A 145 -6.97 -13.24 -21.28
N GLY A 146 -6.07 -13.16 -20.29
CA GLY A 146 -6.11 -13.94 -19.05
C GLY A 146 -7.04 -13.33 -18.02
N ARG A 147 -6.51 -12.96 -16.84
CA ARG A 147 -7.27 -12.27 -15.78
C ARG A 147 -7.68 -10.85 -16.17
N GLY A 148 -8.82 -10.74 -16.87
CA GLY A 148 -9.35 -9.46 -17.33
C GLY A 148 -9.86 -8.58 -16.20
N ASP A 149 -10.31 -9.18 -15.11
CA ASP A 149 -10.76 -8.49 -13.90
C ASP A 149 -9.65 -7.66 -13.24
N ILE A 150 -8.48 -8.25 -12.99
CA ILE A 150 -7.35 -7.53 -12.37
C ILE A 150 -6.66 -6.60 -13.38
N PHE A 151 -6.66 -6.95 -14.66
CA PHE A 151 -6.22 -6.03 -15.72
C PHE A 151 -7.07 -4.75 -15.71
N ASP A 152 -8.39 -4.89 -15.54
CA ASP A 152 -9.30 -3.76 -15.49
C ASP A 152 -9.16 -2.96 -14.18
N ILE A 153 -9.01 -3.63 -13.03
CA ILE A 153 -8.75 -2.98 -11.74
C ILE A 153 -7.46 -2.15 -11.77
N PHE A 154 -6.35 -2.72 -12.28
CA PHE A 154 -5.04 -2.10 -12.19
C PHE A 154 -4.73 -1.10 -13.31
N LEU A 155 -5.20 -1.35 -14.54
CA LEU A 155 -4.69 -0.62 -15.70
C LEU A 155 -5.73 0.19 -16.48
N THR A 156 -7.00 -0.23 -16.54
CA THR A 156 -7.96 0.41 -17.46
C THR A 156 -9.12 1.12 -16.75
N GLY A 157 -9.39 0.75 -15.50
CA GLY A 157 -10.61 1.11 -14.80
C GLY A 157 -11.74 0.12 -15.09
N MET A 158 -12.56 -0.11 -14.08
CA MET A 158 -13.58 -1.13 -14.05
C MET A 158 -14.87 -0.65 -14.71
N LYS A 159 -15.42 -1.51 -15.54
CA LYS A 159 -16.80 -1.44 -16.04
C LYS A 159 -17.43 -2.80 -15.80
N LEU A 160 -18.59 -2.84 -15.15
CA LEU A 160 -19.20 -4.09 -14.74
C LEU A 160 -19.57 -4.94 -15.96
N ALA A 161 -19.18 -6.22 -15.95
CA ALA A 161 -19.63 -7.22 -16.91
C ALA A 161 -20.94 -7.89 -16.47
N ALA A 162 -21.19 -7.97 -15.16
CA ALA A 162 -22.41 -8.50 -14.56
C ALA A 162 -22.95 -7.56 -13.47
N PRO A 163 -24.25 -7.67 -13.10
CA PRO A 163 -24.81 -6.84 -12.05
C PRO A 163 -24.11 -7.04 -10.70
N PHE A 164 -23.97 -5.96 -9.94
CA PHE A 164 -23.33 -5.97 -8.62
C PHE A 164 -24.21 -5.25 -7.59
N THR A 165 -24.30 -5.80 -6.38
CA THR A 165 -25.14 -5.19 -5.32
C THR A 165 -24.28 -4.35 -4.39
N ILE A 166 -24.72 -3.11 -4.17
CA ILE A 166 -24.12 -2.16 -3.24
C ILE A 166 -25.06 -1.85 -2.08
N ASN A 167 -24.50 -1.42 -0.96
CA ASN A 167 -25.22 -0.97 0.22
C ASN A 167 -25.40 0.54 0.14
N THR A 168 -26.65 1.02 0.16
CA THR A 168 -26.96 2.46 0.16
C THR A 168 -27.72 2.84 1.43
N ALA A 169 -27.89 4.15 1.68
CA ALA A 169 -28.70 4.64 2.78
C ALA A 169 -30.18 4.18 2.71
N ASN A 170 -30.68 3.89 1.50
CA ASN A 170 -32.05 3.45 1.26
C ASN A 170 -32.19 1.91 1.18
N GLY A 171 -31.14 1.17 1.50
CA GLY A 171 -31.06 -0.29 1.40
C GLY A 171 -30.16 -0.78 0.25
N PRO A 172 -30.10 -2.09 0.01
CA PRO A 172 -29.31 -2.64 -1.10
C PRO A 172 -29.82 -2.12 -2.46
N ALA A 173 -28.89 -1.72 -3.33
CA ALA A 173 -29.17 -1.30 -4.70
C ALA A 173 -28.31 -2.10 -5.68
N THR A 174 -28.86 -2.42 -6.85
CA THR A 174 -28.12 -3.14 -7.90
C THR A 174 -27.56 -2.15 -8.91
N LEU A 175 -26.25 -2.23 -9.14
CA LEU A 175 -25.59 -1.63 -10.28
C LEU A 175 -25.68 -2.61 -11.45
N ASP A 176 -26.24 -2.17 -12.56
CA ASP A 176 -26.42 -3.02 -13.74
C ASP A 176 -25.10 -3.34 -14.45
N ALA A 177 -25.11 -4.40 -15.25
CA ALA A 177 -24.03 -4.67 -16.19
C ALA A 177 -23.83 -3.46 -17.12
N GLY A 178 -22.58 -3.11 -17.36
CA GLY A 178 -22.18 -1.92 -18.12
C GLY A 178 -22.05 -0.65 -17.27
N PHE A 179 -22.38 -0.69 -15.98
CA PHE A 179 -22.14 0.44 -15.07
C PHE A 179 -20.64 0.77 -15.03
N ASN A 180 -20.33 2.06 -15.22
CA ASN A 180 -18.96 2.54 -15.21
C ASN A 180 -18.52 2.85 -13.77
N VAL A 181 -17.68 2.01 -13.19
CA VAL A 181 -17.16 2.27 -11.84
C VAL A 181 -16.09 3.35 -11.89
N ASN A 182 -15.06 3.19 -12.72
CA ASN A 182 -13.96 4.18 -12.83
C ASN A 182 -13.16 4.09 -14.13
N GLN A 183 -13.76 3.65 -15.23
CA GLN A 183 -13.14 3.60 -16.56
C GLN A 183 -13.24 4.96 -17.29
N PRO A 184 -12.13 5.55 -17.78
CA PRO A 184 -12.14 6.84 -18.48
C PRO A 184 -13.00 6.86 -19.76
N ALA A 185 -13.54 8.04 -20.10
CA ALA A 185 -14.30 8.21 -21.32
C ALA A 185 -13.40 8.06 -22.57
N GLY A 186 -13.90 7.37 -23.60
CA GLY A 186 -13.14 7.12 -24.83
C GLY A 186 -12.30 5.83 -24.82
N GLY A 187 -12.27 5.10 -23.71
CA GLY A 187 -11.82 3.71 -23.65
C GLY A 187 -10.65 3.43 -22.72
N ALA A 188 -10.37 2.13 -22.59
CA ALA A 188 -9.43 1.51 -21.69
C ALA A 188 -7.98 1.60 -22.19
N THR A 189 -7.37 2.80 -22.18
CA THR A 189 -5.91 2.88 -22.41
C THR A 189 -5.20 2.36 -21.15
N PRO A 190 -4.38 1.28 -21.23
CA PRO A 190 -3.71 0.73 -20.06
C PRO A 190 -2.72 1.73 -19.49
N ALA A 191 -2.93 2.08 -18.23
CA ALA A 191 -2.05 2.95 -17.46
C ALA A 191 -2.25 2.68 -15.97
N GLU A 192 -1.14 2.50 -15.27
CA GLU A 192 -1.16 2.27 -13.83
C GLU A 192 -1.40 3.61 -13.12
N MET A 193 -2.62 3.79 -12.62
CA MET A 193 -3.12 4.98 -11.95
C MET A 193 -4.29 4.59 -11.05
N ILE A 194 -4.42 5.24 -9.90
CA ILE A 194 -5.67 5.18 -9.14
C ILE A 194 -6.71 6.06 -9.83
N ARG A 195 -7.93 5.55 -9.99
CA ARG A 195 -8.99 6.23 -10.73
C ARG A 195 -10.20 6.46 -9.86
N ILE A 196 -10.73 7.69 -9.89
CA ILE A 196 -11.96 8.05 -9.19
C ILE A 196 -13.00 8.58 -10.17
N ASN A 197 -14.19 8.01 -10.14
CA ASN A 197 -15.37 8.50 -10.82
C ASN A 197 -16.14 9.45 -9.89
N THR A 198 -16.09 10.74 -10.23
CA THR A 198 -16.69 11.82 -9.43
C THR A 198 -18.22 11.91 -9.51
N ASP A 199 -18.84 11.11 -10.37
CA ASP A 199 -20.30 10.98 -10.44
C ASP A 199 -20.83 9.93 -9.45
N ILE A 200 -19.98 9.02 -8.96
CA ILE A 200 -20.33 8.08 -7.88
C ILE A 200 -20.18 8.78 -6.53
N LYS A 201 -21.31 9.28 -6.01
CA LYS A 201 -21.38 10.06 -4.76
C LYS A 201 -22.77 9.99 -4.14
N GLY A 202 -22.92 10.52 -2.93
CA GLY A 202 -24.20 10.67 -2.27
C GLY A 202 -24.86 9.32 -2.02
N ASP A 203 -26.07 9.13 -2.57
CA ASP A 203 -26.89 7.93 -2.35
C ASP A 203 -26.27 6.63 -2.86
N LEU A 204 -25.23 6.69 -3.70
CA LEU A 204 -24.47 5.50 -4.13
C LEU A 204 -23.41 5.07 -3.11
N CYS A 205 -23.03 5.93 -2.16
CA CYS A 205 -22.05 5.58 -1.14
C CYS A 205 -22.73 4.83 0.02
N ALA A 206 -22.00 3.87 0.60
CA ALA A 206 -22.49 3.22 1.80
C ALA A 206 -22.59 4.23 2.97
N PRO A 207 -23.67 4.19 3.77
CA PRO A 207 -23.84 5.10 4.91
C PRO A 207 -22.79 4.86 5.99
N THR A 208 -22.31 3.61 6.10
CA THR A 208 -21.13 3.25 6.88
C THR A 208 -20.08 2.75 5.89
N PRO A 209 -18.94 3.46 5.74
CA PRO A 209 -17.88 3.04 4.85
C PRO A 209 -17.43 1.61 5.11
N SER A 210 -17.32 0.81 4.05
CA SER A 210 -16.78 -0.54 4.15
C SER A 210 -15.26 -0.51 4.01
N ARG A 211 -14.53 -1.22 4.89
CA ARG A 211 -13.08 -1.42 4.73
C ARG A 211 -12.74 -2.09 3.39
N LEU A 212 -13.62 -2.99 2.93
CA LEU A 212 -13.46 -3.69 1.65
C LEU A 212 -13.90 -2.87 0.43
N GLY A 213 -14.21 -1.57 0.61
CA GLY A 213 -14.57 -0.67 -0.49
C GLY A 213 -15.65 -1.25 -1.40
N VAL A 214 -15.38 -1.26 -2.71
CA VAL A 214 -16.32 -1.78 -3.71
C VAL A 214 -16.65 -3.26 -3.47
N LEU A 215 -15.67 -4.11 -3.10
CA LEU A 215 -15.92 -5.52 -2.79
C LEU A 215 -16.88 -5.69 -1.60
N GLY A 216 -16.84 -4.76 -0.64
CA GLY A 216 -17.77 -4.70 0.48
C GLY A 216 -19.13 -4.08 0.16
N GLY A 217 -19.44 -3.85 -1.11
CA GLY A 217 -20.68 -3.19 -1.54
C GLY A 217 -20.69 -1.68 -1.33
N ASP A 218 -19.54 -1.02 -1.21
CA ASP A 218 -19.45 0.44 -1.08
C ASP A 218 -18.87 1.08 -2.35
N ALA A 219 -19.76 1.64 -3.19
CA ALA A 219 -19.39 2.11 -4.53
C ALA A 219 -18.37 3.27 -4.55
N CYS A 220 -18.24 4.05 -3.46
CA CYS A 220 -17.29 5.16 -3.39
C CYS A 220 -16.02 4.81 -2.62
N GLY A 221 -15.83 3.53 -2.26
CA GLY A 221 -14.58 3.02 -1.70
C GLY A 221 -13.63 2.54 -2.80
N PHE A 222 -12.46 2.05 -2.40
CA PHE A 222 -11.45 1.53 -3.31
C PHE A 222 -11.99 0.35 -4.17
N PRO A 223 -11.65 0.27 -5.47
CA PRO A 223 -10.71 1.12 -6.21
C PRO A 223 -11.33 2.36 -6.90
N ASN A 224 -12.56 2.76 -6.57
CA ASN A 224 -13.13 4.03 -7.05
C ASN A 224 -12.59 5.23 -6.23
N GLY A 225 -11.33 5.57 -6.45
CA GLY A 225 -10.54 6.37 -5.53
C GLY A 225 -10.09 5.54 -4.32
N ARG A 226 -9.64 6.21 -3.27
CA ARG A 226 -9.27 5.58 -2.00
C ARG A 226 -9.70 6.45 -0.84
N ARG A 227 -10.47 5.90 0.08
CA ARG A 227 -10.73 6.51 1.39
C ARG A 227 -9.66 6.08 2.38
N LEU A 228 -9.52 6.86 3.45
CA LEU A 228 -8.55 6.57 4.50
C LEU A 228 -8.83 5.29 5.28
N THR A 229 -10.07 4.79 5.22
CA THR A 229 -10.55 3.59 5.90
C THR A 229 -10.54 2.36 5.01
N ASP A 230 -10.24 2.51 3.71
CA ASP A 230 -10.24 1.38 2.78
C ASP A 230 -8.98 0.55 3.00
N ASP A 231 -9.18 -0.75 3.18
CA ASP A 231 -8.11 -1.73 3.28
C ASP A 231 -7.64 -2.15 1.88
N VAL A 232 -6.76 -1.33 1.32
CA VAL A 232 -6.28 -1.54 -0.05
C VAL A 232 -5.51 -2.85 -0.20
N VAL A 233 -4.82 -3.31 0.84
CA VAL A 233 -4.02 -4.54 0.78
C VAL A 233 -4.95 -5.75 0.74
N GLU A 234 -5.94 -5.79 1.64
CA GLU A 234 -6.96 -6.84 1.67
C GLU A 234 -7.77 -6.86 0.37
N ILE A 235 -8.23 -5.69 -0.10
CA ILE A 235 -9.03 -5.59 -1.35
C ILE A 235 -8.24 -6.10 -2.57
N GLU A 236 -6.98 -5.67 -2.73
CA GLU A 236 -6.18 -6.09 -3.89
C GLU A 236 -5.79 -7.57 -3.80
N LEU A 237 -5.55 -8.10 -2.59
CA LEU A 237 -5.27 -9.53 -2.39
C LEU A 237 -6.50 -10.38 -2.71
N LEU A 238 -7.69 -9.96 -2.28
CA LEU A 238 -8.96 -10.60 -2.61
C LEU A 238 -9.26 -10.50 -4.12
N ALA A 239 -8.94 -9.38 -4.76
CA ALA A 239 -9.06 -9.23 -6.21
C ALA A 239 -8.15 -10.22 -6.95
N VAL A 240 -6.89 -10.37 -6.51
CA VAL A 240 -5.98 -11.39 -7.05
C VAL A 240 -6.54 -12.81 -6.84
N ALA A 241 -7.14 -13.10 -5.68
CA ALA A 241 -7.84 -14.36 -5.41
C ALA A 241 -9.16 -14.54 -6.20
N GLY A 242 -9.56 -13.55 -7.01
CA GLY A 242 -10.71 -13.65 -7.92
C GLY A 242 -12.03 -13.14 -7.37
N ALA A 243 -12.04 -12.39 -6.25
CA ALA A 243 -13.27 -11.85 -5.66
C ALA A 243 -14.07 -10.95 -6.62
N ALA A 244 -13.39 -10.21 -7.49
CA ALA A 244 -14.00 -9.34 -8.50
C ALA A 244 -14.27 -10.05 -9.84
N TYR A 245 -13.76 -11.28 -10.03
CA TYR A 245 -13.78 -11.97 -11.31
C TYR A 245 -15.19 -12.15 -11.89
N PRO A 246 -16.22 -12.60 -11.12
CA PRO A 246 -17.55 -12.84 -11.66
C PRO A 246 -18.26 -11.57 -12.16
N VAL A 247 -17.89 -10.40 -11.64
CA VAL A 247 -18.57 -9.13 -11.94
C VAL A 247 -17.81 -8.26 -12.95
N LEU A 248 -16.52 -8.51 -13.16
CA LEU A 248 -15.69 -7.77 -14.12
C LEU A 248 -15.36 -8.56 -15.38
N ASP A 249 -15.30 -9.88 -15.31
CA ASP A 249 -14.87 -10.71 -16.44
C ASP A 249 -15.79 -11.92 -16.65
N GLY A 250 -15.85 -12.85 -15.69
CA GLY A 250 -16.80 -13.97 -15.68
C GLY A 250 -16.75 -14.90 -16.88
N ARG A 251 -15.67 -14.88 -17.67
CA ARG A 251 -15.52 -15.71 -18.89
C ARG A 251 -15.33 -17.18 -18.57
N ASP A 252 -14.62 -17.47 -17.49
CA ASP A 252 -14.54 -18.79 -16.88
C ASP A 252 -15.74 -18.99 -15.95
N SER A 253 -16.73 -19.75 -16.44
CA SER A 253 -17.95 -20.06 -15.69
C SER A 253 -17.77 -21.19 -14.69
N SER A 254 -16.63 -21.89 -14.69
CA SER A 254 -16.31 -22.93 -13.72
C SER A 254 -15.75 -22.36 -12.42
N PHE A 255 -15.10 -21.20 -12.49
CA PHE A 255 -14.59 -20.50 -11.33
C PHE A 255 -15.72 -20.00 -10.41
N THR A 256 -15.58 -20.25 -9.11
CA THR A 256 -16.41 -19.66 -8.07
C THR A 256 -15.50 -19.16 -6.96
N PHE A 257 -15.60 -17.87 -6.63
CA PHE A 257 -14.86 -17.30 -5.52
C PHE A 257 -15.30 -17.93 -4.20
N ASN A 258 -14.34 -18.43 -3.41
CA ASN A 258 -14.60 -18.95 -2.08
C ASN A 258 -14.66 -17.79 -1.07
N SER A 259 -15.85 -17.47 -0.55
CA SER A 259 -16.04 -16.41 0.43
C SER A 259 -15.32 -16.65 1.76
N ASP A 260 -14.95 -17.90 2.07
CA ASP A 260 -14.19 -18.23 3.28
C ASP A 260 -12.76 -17.65 3.25
N LEU A 261 -12.30 -17.19 2.08
CA LEU A 261 -11.02 -16.51 1.92
C LEU A 261 -11.02 -15.08 2.46
N ILE A 262 -12.18 -14.43 2.57
CA ILE A 262 -12.29 -13.04 3.06
C ILE A 262 -11.62 -12.89 4.44
N PRO A 263 -12.02 -13.63 5.49
CA PRO A 263 -11.37 -13.51 6.80
C PRO A 263 -9.98 -14.15 6.86
N LEU A 264 -9.52 -14.85 5.81
CA LEU A 264 -8.22 -15.52 5.79
C LEU A 264 -7.14 -14.65 5.14
N LEU A 265 -7.49 -13.90 4.10
CA LEU A 265 -6.63 -13.00 3.36
C LEU A 265 -6.63 -11.60 3.99
N ASP A 266 -6.56 -11.55 5.32
CA ASP A 266 -6.58 -10.36 6.16
C ASP A 266 -5.17 -10.10 6.75
N ASP A 267 -4.78 -8.83 6.82
CA ASP A 267 -3.54 -8.42 7.48
C ASP A 267 -3.74 -8.09 8.97
N ASN A 268 -4.99 -8.13 9.45
CA ASN A 268 -5.44 -7.79 10.80
C ASN A 268 -5.10 -6.34 11.23
N ILE A 269 -4.83 -5.43 10.29
CA ILE A 269 -4.54 -4.01 10.55
C ILE A 269 -5.75 -3.17 10.15
N ASP A 270 -6.79 -3.28 10.96
CA ASP A 270 -8.11 -2.77 10.60
C ASP A 270 -8.38 -1.32 11.00
N ARG A 271 -7.49 -0.75 11.80
CA ARG A 271 -7.74 0.51 12.52
C ARG A 271 -6.44 1.27 12.70
N ASN A 272 -6.52 2.60 12.67
CA ASN A 272 -5.41 3.46 13.06
C ASN A 272 -5.09 3.30 14.55
N ASP A 273 -3.88 3.68 14.97
CA ASP A 273 -3.51 3.75 16.40
C ASP A 273 -4.28 4.86 17.16
N VAL A 274 -4.75 5.89 16.44
CA VAL A 274 -5.46 7.04 16.99
C VAL A 274 -6.69 7.39 16.16
N PRO A 275 -7.75 7.93 16.77
CA PRO A 275 -8.90 8.46 16.04
C PRO A 275 -8.48 9.51 15.01
N TYR A 276 -9.19 9.55 13.88
CA TYR A 276 -9.10 10.62 12.90
C TYR A 276 -9.38 12.00 13.53
N TYR A 277 -9.06 13.07 12.81
CA TYR A 277 -9.27 14.42 13.30
C TYR A 277 -10.73 14.65 13.72
N MET A 278 -10.91 15.18 14.94
CA MET A 278 -12.21 15.43 15.59
C MET A 278 -13.10 14.21 15.84
N ASN A 279 -12.63 12.99 15.55
CA ASN A 279 -13.33 11.76 15.90
C ASN A 279 -13.05 11.38 17.36
N THR A 280 -14.05 10.78 18.00
CA THR A 280 -13.94 10.32 19.40
C THR A 280 -13.64 8.83 19.51
N GLN A 281 -13.97 8.06 18.47
CA GLN A 281 -13.68 6.64 18.38
C GLN A 281 -12.71 6.36 17.24
N ILE A 282 -11.91 5.31 17.43
CA ILE A 282 -10.80 4.92 16.55
C ILE A 282 -11.27 4.34 15.21
N ASP A 283 -12.49 3.81 15.17
CA ASP A 283 -13.16 3.17 14.05
C ASP A 283 -14.21 4.03 13.36
N GLN A 284 -14.39 5.26 13.83
CA GLN A 284 -15.26 6.21 13.15
C GLN A 284 -14.56 6.69 11.87
N ALA A 285 -15.24 6.57 10.74
CA ALA A 285 -14.78 7.16 9.49
C ALA A 285 -14.65 8.69 9.61
N PRO A 286 -13.66 9.31 8.97
CA PRO A 286 -13.47 10.75 9.05
C PRO A 286 -14.57 11.48 8.28
N SER A 287 -15.17 12.51 8.90
CA SER A 287 -16.31 13.24 8.32
C SER A 287 -16.01 14.71 7.97
N THR A 288 -14.90 15.26 8.47
CA THR A 288 -14.56 16.68 8.33
C THR A 288 -13.08 16.86 8.01
N PHE A 289 -12.79 17.75 7.05
CA PHE A 289 -11.42 18.13 6.70
C PHE A 289 -10.77 19.00 7.80
N PRO A 290 -9.48 18.84 8.12
CA PRO A 290 -8.52 17.87 7.58
C PRO A 290 -8.67 16.50 8.23
N TYR A 291 -9.02 15.47 7.46
CA TYR A 291 -9.44 14.16 7.95
C TYR A 291 -8.41 13.42 8.82
N LEU A 292 -7.11 13.67 8.63
CA LEU A 292 -6.03 12.95 9.30
C LEU A 292 -5.78 13.47 10.72
N ALA A 293 -5.54 12.54 11.64
CA ALA A 293 -5.19 12.86 13.02
C ALA A 293 -3.96 13.79 13.10
N VAL A 294 -3.88 14.57 14.17
CA VAL A 294 -2.67 15.36 14.46
C VAL A 294 -1.52 14.44 14.83
N ALA A 295 -0.31 14.81 14.41
CA ALA A 295 0.89 14.05 14.74
C ALA A 295 1.03 13.87 16.25
N GLN A 296 1.33 12.64 16.67
CA GLN A 296 1.65 12.31 18.04
C GLN A 296 2.87 13.08 18.51
N SER A 297 2.80 13.60 19.73
CA SER A 297 3.93 14.25 20.38
C SER A 297 5.04 13.22 20.65
N GLY A 298 6.26 13.50 20.16
CA GLY A 298 7.43 12.66 20.41
C GLY A 298 7.84 12.60 21.90
N GLN A 299 7.24 13.42 22.76
CA GLN A 299 7.43 13.37 24.21
C GLN A 299 6.62 12.26 24.90
N MET A 300 5.57 11.74 24.24
CA MET A 300 4.79 10.61 24.73
C MET A 300 5.42 9.26 24.36
N HIS A 301 6.46 9.28 23.50
CA HIS A 301 7.23 8.12 23.12
C HIS A 301 8.47 7.99 24.01
N TRP A 302 8.48 6.97 24.85
CA TRP A 302 9.72 6.55 25.47
C TRP A 302 10.47 5.70 24.45
N HIS A 303 11.56 6.23 23.91
CA HIS A 303 12.63 5.36 23.45
C HIS A 303 12.90 4.35 24.57
N THR A 304 12.97 3.06 24.26
CA THR A 304 13.53 2.03 25.14
C THR A 304 14.99 2.38 25.40
N ASN A 305 15.21 3.38 26.23
CA ASN A 305 16.49 3.82 26.66
C ASN A 305 16.89 2.87 27.79
N PRO A 306 17.99 2.11 27.67
CA PRO A 306 18.49 1.27 28.77
C PRO A 306 18.67 2.06 30.08
N TYR A 307 18.77 3.40 29.98
CA TYR A 307 18.77 4.28 31.15
C TYR A 307 17.52 4.14 32.03
N PHE A 308 16.32 4.02 31.43
CA PHE A 308 15.06 3.94 32.18
C PHE A 308 14.68 2.52 32.59
N SER A 309 15.05 1.50 31.81
CA SER A 309 14.70 0.10 32.07
C SER A 309 15.74 -0.66 32.91
N ILE A 310 17.00 -0.24 32.93
CA ILE A 310 18.08 -0.91 33.68
C ILE A 310 18.63 0.01 34.77
N LEU A 311 18.99 1.25 34.40
CA LEU A 311 19.72 2.17 35.28
C LEU A 311 18.84 2.84 36.34
N LEU A 312 17.65 3.33 36.00
CA LEU A 312 16.74 3.96 36.97
C LEU A 312 16.25 2.98 38.06
N PRO A 313 15.86 1.74 37.74
CA PRO A 313 15.53 0.73 38.75
C PRO A 313 16.75 0.35 39.60
N MET A 314 17.95 0.25 39.01
CA MET A 314 19.19 0.03 39.76
C MET A 314 19.51 1.18 40.72
N ILE A 315 19.33 2.43 40.30
CA ILE A 315 19.55 3.61 41.16
C ILE A 315 18.49 3.69 42.27
N ARG A 316 17.23 3.38 41.98
CA ARG A 316 16.13 3.39 42.96
C ARG A 316 16.19 2.23 43.96
N ASN A 317 16.69 1.07 43.57
CA ASN A 317 16.84 -0.10 44.44
C ASN A 317 18.20 -0.17 45.14
N ALA A 318 19.13 0.71 44.80
CA ALA A 318 20.36 0.88 45.56
C ALA A 318 20.04 1.62 46.87
N ASN A 319 19.96 0.87 47.97
CA ASN A 319 20.04 1.42 49.32
C ASN A 319 21.45 2.00 49.52
N TRP A 320 21.66 3.24 49.08
CA TRP A 320 22.88 3.97 49.36
C TRP A 320 22.92 4.29 50.85
N VAL A 321 23.72 3.52 51.60
CA VAL A 321 24.13 3.89 52.95
C VAL A 321 24.99 5.14 52.81
N VAL A 322 24.43 6.30 53.16
CA VAL A 322 25.19 7.53 53.28
C VAL A 322 25.97 7.43 54.59
N GLU A 323 27.20 6.93 54.52
CA GLU A 323 28.13 7.00 55.65
C GLU A 323 28.61 8.45 55.77
N GLN A 324 28.02 9.18 56.72
CA GLN A 324 28.43 10.55 57.03
C GLN A 324 29.77 10.52 57.78
N TYR A 325 30.84 10.98 57.14
CA TYR A 325 32.09 11.30 57.84
C TYR A 325 32.12 12.79 58.20
N PRO A 326 32.57 13.16 59.42
CA PRO A 326 32.56 14.53 59.88
C PRO A 326 33.61 15.37 59.14
N VAL A 327 33.23 16.61 58.88
CA VAL A 327 33.93 17.59 58.04
C VAL A 327 35.27 17.98 58.68
N GLY A 328 36.38 17.68 58.00
CA GLY A 328 37.72 18.06 58.47
C GLY A 328 38.79 17.96 57.38
N ALA A 329 39.01 19.08 56.69
CA ALA A 329 40.23 19.52 55.99
C ALA A 329 40.93 18.65 54.92
N ALA A 330 41.41 19.39 53.90
CA ALA A 330 42.45 19.06 52.92
C ALA A 330 42.04 18.30 51.64
N THR A 331 42.02 19.09 50.56
CA THR A 331 42.48 18.78 49.19
C THR A 331 42.99 17.35 48.94
N SER A 332 42.29 16.60 48.07
CA SER A 332 42.85 15.68 47.07
C SER A 332 41.73 15.14 46.18
N ALA A 333 42.02 15.03 44.88
CA ALA A 333 41.11 14.55 43.84
C ALA A 333 40.58 13.14 44.14
N LEU A 334 39.26 12.95 44.07
CA LEU A 334 38.64 11.63 44.05
C LEU A 334 38.46 11.21 42.59
N MET A 335 39.43 10.45 42.07
CA MET A 335 39.25 9.62 40.89
C MET A 335 38.20 8.55 41.23
N ILE A 336 36.99 8.70 40.72
CA ILE A 336 36.02 7.58 40.68
C ILE A 336 36.29 6.84 39.38
N THR A 337 36.95 5.69 39.50
CA THR A 337 37.11 4.73 38.40
C THR A 337 35.74 4.16 38.03
N LEU A 338 35.16 4.69 36.95
CA LEU A 338 34.09 4.01 36.21
C LEU A 338 34.65 2.72 35.62
N PRO A 339 34.01 1.54 35.82
CA PRO A 339 34.35 0.37 35.03
C PRO A 339 34.01 0.69 33.57
N LEU A 340 35.01 0.46 32.72
CA LEU A 340 35.01 0.69 31.28
C LEU A 340 33.76 0.06 30.63
N LEU A 341 32.70 0.84 30.41
CA LEU A 341 31.56 0.39 29.60
C LEU A 341 31.96 0.53 28.13
N TYR A 342 32.28 -0.59 27.51
CA TYR A 342 32.68 -0.70 26.12
C TYR A 342 31.50 -0.23 25.23
N LEU A 343 31.58 1.02 24.76
CA LEU A 343 30.63 1.58 23.80
C LEU A 343 30.95 0.99 22.42
N VAL A 344 30.42 -0.21 22.14
CA VAL A 344 30.45 -0.77 20.78
C VAL A 344 29.45 0.00 19.93
N ARG A 345 29.95 0.96 19.16
CA ARG A 345 29.23 1.56 18.04
C ARG A 345 29.10 0.51 16.93
N ARG A 346 28.02 -0.29 16.91
CA ARG A 346 27.71 -1.15 15.75
C ARG A 346 27.26 -0.28 14.60
N ARG A 347 28.21 0.03 13.71
CA ARG A 347 27.95 0.42 12.32
C ARG A 347 27.39 -0.81 11.62
N THR A 348 26.25 -0.63 10.95
CA THR A 348 25.63 -1.53 9.96
C THR A 348 26.57 -2.56 9.33
N GLN A 349 26.33 -3.84 9.61
CA GLN A 349 26.74 -4.94 8.74
C GLN A 349 25.55 -5.89 8.53
N LYS A 350 25.45 -6.35 7.28
CA LYS A 350 24.41 -7.16 6.67
C LYS A 350 24.02 -8.36 7.54
N LEU A 351 22.72 -8.60 7.67
CA LEU A 351 22.18 -9.88 8.13
C LEU A 351 22.54 -10.95 7.08
N THR A 352 23.38 -11.91 7.46
CA THR A 352 23.58 -13.17 6.73
C THR A 352 23.12 -14.32 7.62
N GLU A 353 22.04 -14.97 7.20
CA GLU A 353 21.74 -16.42 7.20
C GLU A 353 22.16 -17.38 8.35
N SER A 354 22.52 -16.88 9.54
CA SER A 354 22.98 -17.72 10.66
C SER A 354 22.04 -17.78 11.87
N ASP A 355 20.96 -16.98 11.93
CA ASP A 355 20.13 -16.87 13.15
C ASP A 355 18.87 -17.76 13.14
N ARG A 356 18.74 -18.68 12.17
CA ARG A 356 17.80 -19.80 12.24
C ARG A 356 18.43 -20.95 13.01
N GLN A 357 18.39 -20.89 14.34
CA GLN A 357 18.29 -22.08 15.22
C GLN A 357 18.28 -21.60 16.67
N THR A 358 17.11 -21.68 17.31
CA THR A 358 16.86 -22.34 18.62
C THR A 358 15.54 -21.80 19.17
N ILE A 359 14.43 -22.43 18.77
CA ILE A 359 13.20 -22.47 19.58
C ILE A 359 12.81 -23.95 19.62
N THR A 360 13.07 -24.57 20.76
CA THR A 360 12.35 -25.74 21.27
C THR A 360 11.37 -25.27 22.31
#